data_AF-A0AAN9H413-F1
#
_entry.id   AF-A0AAN9H413-F1
#
_cell.length_a   1.000
_cell.length_b   1.000
_cell.length_c   1.000
_cell.angle_alpha   90.00
_cell.angle_beta   90.00
_cell.angle_gamma   90.00
#
_symmetry.space_group_name_H-M   'P 1'
#
loop_
_entity.id
_entity.type
_entity.pdbx_description
1 polymer ?
#
loop_
_entity_poly.entity_id
_entity_poly.type
_entity_poly.pdbx_seq_one_letter_code
_entity_poly.pdbx_strand_id
1 'polypeptide(L)'
;MLSIVYFVFLISCSAQAESENEALSVWWEPEMPSHSENLHSLTDGYGNDLSRKRPNIIFCCVCQEAVRRVKSAVYQKISKKINNVCYKFIEAFRKICLQRAVRYRDIILHKLFPGGSARGTCLKIKLC
;
A
#
# COMPACT_ATOMS: atom_id res chain seq x y z
N MET A 1 -10.37 20.34 3.06
CA MET A 1 -9.97 19.95 4.43
C MET A 1 -10.43 18.54 4.87
N LEU A 2 -11.16 17.77 4.05
CA LEU A 2 -11.63 16.41 4.39
C LEU A 2 -10.56 15.27 4.32
N SER A 3 -9.33 15.55 3.88
CA SER A 3 -8.33 14.51 3.60
C SER A 3 -7.52 14.07 4.84
N ILE A 4 -7.23 15.00 5.76
CA ILE A 4 -6.38 14.72 6.93
C ILE A 4 -7.14 13.92 7.99
N VAL A 5 -8.43 14.19 8.18
CA VAL A 5 -9.28 13.48 9.14
C VAL A 5 -9.39 11.99 8.78
N TYR A 6 -9.51 11.67 7.49
CA TYR A 6 -9.53 10.28 7.02
C TYR A 6 -8.19 9.57 7.23
N PHE A 7 -7.08 10.29 7.09
CA PHE A 7 -5.74 9.74 7.29
C PHE A 7 -5.48 9.44 8.77
N VAL A 8 -5.86 10.34 9.68
CA VAL A 8 -5.76 10.13 11.13
C VAL A 8 -6.67 9.00 11.61
N PHE A 9 -7.87 8.86 11.01
CA PHE A 9 -8.78 7.76 11.32
C PHE A 9 -8.23 6.39 10.88
N LEU A 10 -7.54 6.33 9.74
CA LEU A 10 -6.89 5.09 9.26
C LEU A 10 -5.67 4.68 10.09
N ILE A 11 -4.91 5.65 10.63
CA ILE A 11 -3.81 5.37 11.56
C ILE A 11 -4.36 4.85 12.90
N SER A 12 -5.45 5.43 13.40
CA SER A 12 -6.07 5.03 14.68
C SER A 12 -6.63 3.61 14.64
N CYS A 13 -7.16 3.14 13.50
CA CYS A 13 -7.62 1.76 13.35
C CYS A 13 -6.50 0.71 13.32
N SER A 14 -5.23 1.10 13.17
CA SER A 14 -4.09 0.18 13.19
C SER A 14 -3.62 -0.15 14.61
N ALA A 15 -3.92 0.71 15.59
CA ALA A 15 -3.52 0.54 16.99
C ALA A 15 -4.42 -0.43 17.79
N GLN A 16 -5.52 -0.91 17.20
CA GLN A 16 -6.53 -1.71 17.91
C GLN A 16 -6.58 -3.18 17.47
N ALA A 17 -5.53 -3.67 16.80
CA ALA A 17 -5.41 -5.06 16.35
C ALA A 17 -4.25 -5.84 16.99
N GLU A 18 -3.57 -5.27 17.98
CA GLU A 18 -2.49 -5.91 18.74
C GLU A 18 -2.83 -5.95 20.23
N SER A 19 -3.85 -6.73 20.60
CA SER A 19 -4.03 -7.16 21.99
C SER A 19 -4.40 -8.64 22.01
N GLU A 20 -3.47 -9.49 21.54
CA GLU A 20 -3.40 -10.94 21.77
C GLU A 20 -2.24 -11.48 20.93
N ASN A 21 -1.01 -11.24 21.37
CA ASN A 21 0.17 -12.09 21.13
C ASN A 21 1.40 -11.45 21.81
N GLU A 22 1.38 -11.47 23.15
CA GLU A 22 2.62 -11.55 23.91
C GLU A 22 3.26 -12.92 23.65
N ALA A 23 4.34 -12.94 22.87
CA ALA A 23 5.52 -13.81 23.05
C ALA A 23 6.40 -13.80 21.79
N LEU A 24 7.22 -12.77 21.61
CA LEU A 24 8.64 -12.90 21.22
C LEU A 24 9.29 -11.50 21.14
N SER A 25 9.71 -11.00 22.30
CA SER A 25 10.67 -9.90 22.39
C SER A 25 12.06 -10.41 22.01
N VAL A 26 12.50 -10.17 20.78
CA VAL A 26 13.93 -10.21 20.43
C VAL A 26 14.27 -8.93 19.70
N TRP A 27 15.06 -8.14 20.41
CA TRP A 27 15.64 -6.87 20.00
C TRP A 27 16.45 -7.06 18.71
N TRP A 28 16.24 -6.17 17.73
CA TRP A 28 17.21 -5.92 16.68
C TRP A 28 17.53 -4.43 16.68
N GLU A 29 18.61 -4.07 17.39
CA GLU A 29 19.36 -2.85 17.10
C GLU A 29 20.13 -3.07 15.79
N PRO A 30 19.99 -2.21 14.77
CA PRO A 30 20.93 -2.18 13.67
C PRO A 30 22.15 -1.33 14.08
N GLU A 31 23.29 -1.97 14.29
CA GLU A 31 24.60 -1.32 14.31
C GLU A 31 24.85 -0.61 12.96
N MET A 32 25.13 0.70 13.00
CA MET A 32 25.60 1.45 11.83
C MET A 32 27.12 1.28 11.69
N PRO A 33 27.64 0.87 10.52
CA PRO A 33 29.07 0.96 10.27
C PRO A 33 29.46 2.43 10.00
N SER A 34 30.36 2.94 10.84
CA SER A 34 31.07 4.19 10.65
C SER A 34 32.11 4.03 9.54
N HIS A 35 31.87 4.63 8.38
CA HIS A 35 32.92 4.96 7.43
C HIS A 35 32.86 6.45 7.12
N SER A 36 33.52 7.23 7.97
CA SER A 36 34.06 8.53 7.62
C SER A 36 35.22 8.33 6.65
N GLU A 37 35.25 9.10 5.57
CA GLU A 37 36.40 9.63 4.82
C GLU A 37 36.16 9.58 3.30
N ASN A 38 35.73 10.73 2.77
CA ASN A 38 36.14 11.36 1.50
C ASN A 38 35.08 12.37 1.08
N LEU A 39 34.99 13.45 1.86
CA LEU A 39 34.18 14.63 1.59
C LEU A 39 35.17 15.73 1.21
N HIS A 40 35.44 15.96 -0.08
CA HIS A 40 35.96 17.23 -0.67
C HIS A 40 36.45 17.00 -2.12
N SER A 41 35.55 16.75 -3.08
CA SER A 41 35.88 16.96 -4.52
C SER A 41 34.68 16.96 -5.49
N LEU A 42 33.44 17.16 -5.03
CA LEU A 42 32.25 16.99 -5.90
C LEU A 42 31.21 18.12 -5.79
N THR A 43 31.57 19.25 -5.20
CA THR A 43 30.62 20.35 -4.91
C THR A 43 30.53 21.45 -5.99
N ASP A 44 31.26 21.37 -7.11
CA ASP A 44 31.24 22.46 -8.11
C ASP A 44 30.25 22.27 -9.28
N GLY A 45 29.40 21.23 -9.23
CA GLY A 45 28.45 20.92 -10.32
C GLY A 45 26.97 20.76 -9.92
N TYR A 46 26.61 20.94 -8.65
CA TYR A 46 25.28 20.57 -8.13
C TYR A 46 24.23 21.69 -8.13
N GLY A 47 24.50 22.81 -8.82
CA GLY A 47 23.64 24.00 -8.79
C GLY A 47 22.47 24.01 -9.78
N ASN A 48 22.51 23.22 -10.86
CA ASN A 48 21.55 23.35 -11.98
C ASN A 48 20.58 22.18 -12.20
N ASP A 49 20.62 21.12 -11.37
CA ASP A 49 19.77 19.92 -11.54
C ASP A 49 18.71 19.72 -10.44
N LEU A 50 18.60 20.64 -9.48
CA LEU A 50 17.66 20.55 -8.35
C LEU A 50 16.17 20.64 -8.72
N SER A 51 15.85 20.94 -9.99
CA SER A 51 14.48 20.97 -10.49
C SER A 51 13.93 19.57 -10.83
N ARG A 52 14.77 18.52 -10.84
CA ARG A 52 14.30 17.13 -10.98
C ARG A 52 14.05 16.56 -9.59
N LYS A 53 12.93 16.98 -8.98
CA LYS A 53 12.44 16.55 -7.65
C LYS A 53 12.42 15.02 -7.57
N ARG A 54 13.52 14.40 -7.12
CA ARG A 54 13.58 12.95 -6.94
C ARG A 54 12.51 12.56 -5.91
N PRO A 55 11.62 11.59 -6.20
CA PRO A 55 10.70 11.10 -5.20
C PRO A 55 11.51 10.58 -4.02
N ASN A 56 11.15 11.02 -2.81
CA ASN A 56 11.84 10.59 -1.60
C ASN A 56 11.68 9.07 -1.48
N ILE A 57 12.80 8.35 -1.47
CA ILE A 57 12.83 6.88 -1.45
C ILE A 57 12.02 6.30 -0.28
N ILE A 58 11.98 7.01 0.86
CA ILE A 58 11.21 6.63 2.04
C ILE A 58 9.71 6.66 1.72
N PHE A 59 9.22 7.72 1.05
CA PHE A 59 7.80 7.80 0.65
C PHE A 59 7.43 6.69 -0.34
N CYS A 60 8.33 6.34 -1.25
CA CYS A 60 8.10 5.26 -2.21
C CYS A 60 7.97 3.90 -1.50
N CYS A 61 8.86 3.60 -0.55
CA CYS A 61 8.81 2.37 0.25
C CYS A 61 7.54 2.28 1.10
N VAL A 62 7.21 3.35 1.83
CA VAL A 62 6.00 3.41 2.68
C VAL A 62 4.74 3.25 1.83
N CYS A 63 4.67 3.92 0.67
CA CYS A 63 3.55 3.78 -0.25
C CYS A 63 3.38 2.33 -0.72
N GLN A 64 4.47 1.68 -1.15
CA GLN A 64 4.39 0.32 -1.67
C GLN A 64 3.88 -0.66 -0.62
N GLU A 65 4.37 -0.54 0.61
CA GLU A 65 3.92 -1.39 1.71
C GLU A 65 2.46 -1.14 2.08
N ALA A 66 2.04 0.12 2.15
CA ALA A 66 0.65 0.48 2.40
C ALA A 66 -0.27 -0.06 1.30
N VAL A 67 0.06 0.14 0.02
CA VAL A 67 -0.73 -0.37 -1.10
C VAL A 67 -0.80 -1.89 -1.08
N ARG A 68 0.30 -2.59 -0.77
CA ARG A 68 0.33 -4.06 -0.69
C ARG A 68 -0.65 -4.58 0.36
N ARG A 69 -0.62 -4.02 1.58
CA ARG A 69 -1.51 -4.42 2.68
C ARG A 69 -2.97 -4.10 2.38
N VAL A 70 -3.25 -2.86 2.00
CA VAL A 70 -4.63 -2.40 1.77
C VAL A 70 -5.25 -3.12 0.58
N LYS A 71 -4.52 -3.31 -0.52
CA LYS A 71 -5.04 -4.04 -1.69
C LYS A 71 -5.43 -5.47 -1.36
N SER A 72 -4.60 -6.18 -0.59
CA SER A 72 -4.91 -7.54 -0.14
C SER A 72 -6.16 -7.58 0.74
N ALA A 73 -6.25 -6.70 1.73
CA ALA A 73 -7.40 -6.62 2.63
C ALA A 73 -8.71 -6.28 1.89
N VAL A 74 -8.67 -5.31 0.98
CA VAL A 74 -9.84 -4.94 0.15
C VAL A 74 -10.25 -6.10 -0.77
N TYR A 75 -9.29 -6.78 -1.41
CA TYR A 75 -9.56 -7.94 -2.25
C TYR A 75 -10.30 -9.04 -1.46
N GLN A 76 -9.81 -9.38 -0.27
CA GLN A 76 -10.40 -10.41 0.58
C GLN A 76 -11.81 -10.01 1.04
N LYS A 77 -11.99 -8.77 1.49
CA LYS A 77 -13.28 -8.26 1.96
C LYS A 77 -14.35 -8.27 0.86
N ILE A 78 -14.00 -7.81 -0.35
CA ILE A 78 -14.91 -7.85 -1.50
C ILE A 78 -15.21 -9.30 -1.89
N SER A 79 -14.20 -10.17 -1.99
CA SER A 79 -14.39 -11.58 -2.38
C SER A 79 -15.31 -12.32 -1.40
N LYS A 80 -15.15 -12.09 -0.09
CA LYS A 80 -16.06 -12.64 0.94
C LYS A 80 -17.49 -12.16 0.73
N LYS A 81 -17.69 -10.86 0.44
CA LYS A 81 -19.03 -10.30 0.20
C LYS A 81 -19.67 -10.87 -1.07
N ILE A 82 -18.89 -11.03 -2.15
CA ILE A 82 -19.34 -11.65 -3.40
C ILE A 82 -19.84 -13.07 -3.12
N ASN A 83 -19.06 -13.89 -2.43
CA ASN A 83 -19.46 -15.25 -2.09
C ASN A 83 -20.74 -15.25 -1.25
N ASN A 84 -20.79 -14.44 -0.18
CA ASN A 84 -21.97 -14.36 0.69
C ASN A 84 -23.25 -13.94 -0.03
N VAL A 85 -23.15 -13.15 -1.11
CA VAL A 85 -24.30 -12.75 -1.93
C VAL A 85 -24.62 -13.82 -2.97
N CYS A 86 -23.63 -14.25 -3.75
CA CYS A 86 -23.87 -15.15 -4.88
C CYS A 86 -24.29 -16.57 -4.45
N TYR A 87 -23.87 -17.04 -3.28
CA TYR A 87 -24.26 -18.37 -2.79
C TYR A 87 -25.73 -18.46 -2.35
N LYS A 88 -26.42 -17.32 -2.19
CA LYS A 88 -27.86 -17.29 -1.91
C LYS A 88 -28.71 -17.67 -3.13
N PHE A 89 -28.14 -17.62 -4.33
CA PHE A 89 -28.83 -18.02 -5.55
C PHE A 89 -28.70 -19.52 -5.80
N ILE A 90 -29.67 -20.07 -6.54
CA ILE A 90 -29.59 -21.42 -7.12
C ILE A 90 -28.39 -21.54 -8.06
N GLU A 91 -27.92 -22.76 -8.28
CA GLU A 91 -26.64 -23.04 -8.95
C GLU A 91 -26.47 -22.37 -10.32
N ALA A 92 -27.51 -22.40 -11.16
CA ALA A 92 -27.50 -21.77 -12.48
C ALA A 92 -27.21 -20.26 -12.40
N PHE A 93 -27.84 -19.54 -11.47
CA PHE A 93 -27.63 -18.10 -11.29
C PHE A 93 -26.39 -17.79 -10.46
N ARG A 94 -25.97 -18.68 -9.55
CA ARG A 94 -24.76 -18.53 -8.74
C ARG A 94 -23.53 -18.38 -9.63
N LYS A 95 -23.38 -19.22 -10.66
CA LYS A 95 -22.25 -19.15 -11.60
C LYS A 95 -22.19 -17.80 -12.32
N ILE A 96 -23.33 -17.33 -12.83
CA ILE A 96 -23.45 -16.04 -13.54
C ILE A 96 -23.14 -14.88 -12.57
N CYS A 97 -23.66 -14.94 -11.34
CA CYS A 97 -23.41 -13.96 -10.29
C CYS A 97 -21.91 -13.86 -9.99
N LEU A 98 -21.25 -14.98 -9.71
CA LEU A 98 -19.81 -15.01 -9.39
C LEU A 98 -18.98 -14.43 -10.53
N GLN A 99 -19.26 -14.82 -11.77
CA GLN A 99 -18.53 -14.33 -12.95
C GLN A 99 -18.65 -12.80 -13.11
N ARG A 100 -19.87 -12.25 -13.00
CA ARG A 100 -20.09 -10.80 -13.11
C ARG A 100 -19.49 -10.04 -11.92
N ALA A 101 -19.67 -10.55 -10.71
CA ALA A 101 -19.20 -9.92 -9.50
C ALA A 101 -17.67 -9.85 -9.42
N VAL A 102 -16.97 -10.90 -9.88
CA VAL A 102 -15.50 -10.91 -10.02
C VAL A 102 -15.05 -9.79 -10.96
N ARG A 103 -15.73 -9.60 -12.10
CA ARG A 103 -15.42 -8.51 -13.04
C ARG A 103 -15.57 -7.13 -12.37
N TYR A 104 -16.61 -6.93 -11.57
CA TYR A 104 -16.79 -5.68 -10.82
C TYR A 104 -15.73 -5.46 -9.76
N ARG A 105 -15.35 -6.51 -9.00
CA ARG A 105 -14.25 -6.44 -8.04
C ARG A 105 -12.98 -5.96 -8.71
N ASP A 106 -12.64 -6.52 -9.86
CA ASP A 106 -11.40 -6.20 -10.57
C ASP A 106 -11.42 -4.75 -11.10
N ILE A 107 -12.57 -4.27 -11.59
CA ILE A 107 -12.77 -2.85 -11.96
C ILE A 107 -12.59 -1.93 -10.74
N ILE A 108 -13.21 -2.27 -9.61
CA ILE A 108 -13.09 -1.50 -8.36
C ILE A 108 -11.63 -1.44 -7.91
N LEU A 109 -10.93 -2.58 -7.89
CA LEU A 109 -9.53 -2.64 -7.50
C LEU A 109 -8.63 -1.85 -8.44
N HIS A 110 -8.90 -1.88 -9.75
CA HIS A 110 -8.13 -1.08 -10.72
C HIS A 110 -8.35 0.43 -10.53
N LYS A 111 -9.55 0.85 -10.12
CA LYS A 111 -9.82 2.26 -9.78
C LYS A 111 -9.15 2.68 -8.48
N LEU A 112 -9.16 1.83 -7.46
CA LEU A 112 -8.55 2.11 -6.15
C LEU A 112 -7.01 2.05 -6.18
N PHE A 113 -6.45 1.12 -6.95
CA PHE A 113 -5.01 0.86 -7.05
C PHE A 113 -4.56 0.99 -8.51
N PRO A 114 -4.49 2.23 -9.02
CA PRO A 114 -4.22 2.48 -10.43
C PRO A 114 -2.81 2.00 -10.79
N GLY A 115 -2.66 1.07 -11.72
CA GLY A 115 -1.34 0.52 -12.10
C GLY A 115 -1.12 -0.93 -11.64
N GLY A 116 -2.11 -1.54 -10.98
CA GLY A 116 -2.21 -2.99 -10.81
C GLY A 116 -1.24 -3.60 -9.81
N SER A 117 -0.07 -3.04 -9.60
CA SER A 117 0.90 -3.42 -8.57
C SER A 117 1.08 -2.30 -7.55
N ALA A 118 1.71 -2.61 -6.41
CA ALA A 118 2.05 -1.62 -5.40
C ALA A 118 2.95 -0.52 -5.97
N ARG A 119 4.04 -0.92 -6.64
CA ARG A 119 4.95 0.00 -7.34
C ARG A 119 4.22 0.81 -8.42
N GLY A 120 3.42 0.18 -9.26
CA GLY A 120 2.66 0.85 -10.32
C GLY A 120 1.69 1.90 -9.76
N THR A 121 1.05 1.59 -8.64
CA THR A 121 0.18 2.53 -7.92
C THR A 121 0.96 3.71 -7.38
N CYS A 122 2.06 3.46 -6.69
CA CYS A 122 2.89 4.51 -6.10
C CYS A 122 3.51 5.45 -7.16
N LEU A 123 3.88 4.90 -8.32
CA LEU A 123 4.33 5.69 -9.48
C LEU A 123 3.20 6.60 -10.01
N LYS A 124 1.97 6.09 -10.14
CA LYS A 124 0.85 6.89 -10.65
C LYS A 124 0.45 8.03 -9.71
N ILE A 125 0.63 7.86 -8.40
CA ILE A 125 0.35 8.90 -7.40
C ILE A 125 1.58 9.74 -7.05
N LYS A 126 2.70 9.58 -7.77
CA LYS A 126 3.93 10.37 -7.64
C LYS A 126 4.58 10.31 -6.24
N LEU A 127 4.44 9.17 -5.56
CA LEU A 127 5.18 8.84 -4.33
C LEU A 127 6.41 7.98 -4.61
N CYS A 128 6.41 7.35 -5.78
CA CYS A 128 7.55 6.88 -6.55
C CYS A 128 7.48 7.61 -7.92
#